data_AF-A0A963HNY4-F1
#
_entry.id   AF-A0A963HNY4-F1
#
_cell.length_a   1.000
_cell.length_b   1.000
_cell.length_c   1.000
_cell.angle_alpha   90.00
_cell.angle_beta   90.00
_cell.angle_gamma   90.00
#
_symmetry.space_group_name_H-M   'P 1'
#
loop_
_entity.id
_entity.type
_entity.pdbx_description
1 polymer ?
#
loop_
_entity_poly.entity_id
_entity_poly.type
_entity_poly.pdbx_seq_one_letter_code
_entity_poly.pdbx_strand_id
1 'polypeptide(L)'
;MQNGATKFFTVAVVLIFVYIALPMNTFAAEQINELRSTVEESADKVDHAALARHYEEQANEMYGKIEEQIEALKERSRSSYLGKHGQDIKKHVKYKIYELEKAAEENLEKAAYHRKIAEEQGLLPVFAESGDTQS
;
A
#
# COMPACT_ATOMS: atom_id res chain seq x y z
N MET A 1 -7.67 68.29 33.72
CA MET A 1 -8.04 67.86 32.35
C MET A 1 -7.52 66.44 32.14
N GLN A 2 -8.33 65.63 31.46
CA GLN A 2 -8.46 64.16 31.55
C GLN A 2 -7.19 63.34 31.28
N ASN A 3 -6.71 62.57 32.27
CA ASN A 3 -5.76 61.46 32.08
C ASN A 3 -6.26 60.12 32.68
N GLY A 4 -7.55 60.03 33.04
CA GLY A 4 -8.15 58.82 33.62
C GLY A 4 -8.72 57.86 32.58
N ALA A 5 -9.46 58.38 31.58
CA ALA A 5 -10.23 57.56 30.65
C ALA A 5 -9.36 56.76 29.66
N THR A 6 -8.21 57.28 29.24
CA THR A 6 -7.29 56.58 28.33
C THR A 6 -6.63 55.38 28.99
N LYS A 7 -6.32 55.43 30.29
CA LYS A 7 -5.72 54.29 31.01
C LYS A 7 -6.69 53.12 31.19
N PHE A 8 -7.98 53.40 31.45
CA PHE A 8 -8.99 52.35 31.52
C PHE A 8 -9.25 51.72 30.15
N PHE A 9 -9.21 52.50 29.08
CA PHE A 9 -9.38 52.01 27.72
C PHE A 9 -8.21 51.10 27.29
N THR A 10 -6.97 51.46 27.62
CA THR A 10 -5.79 50.62 27.31
C THR A 10 -5.79 49.30 28.08
N VAL A 11 -6.18 49.30 29.36
CA VAL A 11 -6.26 48.05 30.16
C VAL A 11 -7.39 47.13 29.66
N ALA A 12 -8.52 47.70 29.24
CA ALA A 12 -9.64 46.94 28.68
C ALA A 12 -9.28 46.26 27.34
N VAL A 13 -8.47 46.91 26.48
CA VAL A 13 -8.04 46.34 25.19
C VAL A 13 -7.06 45.18 25.38
N VAL A 14 -6.14 45.24 26.36
CA VAL A 14 -5.18 44.16 26.62
C VAL A 14 -5.86 42.92 27.21
N LEU A 15 -6.90 43.07 28.02
CA LEU A 15 -7.63 41.93 28.61
C LEU A 15 -8.45 41.12 27.59
N ILE A 16 -8.86 41.73 26.47
CA ILE A 16 -9.59 41.03 25.39
C ILE A 16 -8.66 40.10 24.60
N PHE A 17 -7.39 40.47 24.39
CA PHE A 17 -6.43 39.66 23.63
C PHE A 17 -5.89 38.44 24.40
N VAL A 18 -5.97 38.42 25.74
CA VAL A 18 -5.47 37.32 26.57
C VAL A 18 -6.38 36.08 26.56
N TYR A 19 -7.62 36.20 26.07
CA TYR A 19 -8.59 35.09 26.08
C TYR A 19 -8.43 34.03 24.97
N ILE A 20 -7.50 34.19 24.02
CA ILE A 20 -7.36 33.25 22.88
C ILE A 20 -6.33 32.13 23.16
N ALA A 21 -5.63 32.16 24.29
CA ALA A 21 -4.70 31.09 24.67
C ALA A 21 -5.37 29.99 25.52
N LEU A 22 -6.38 29.32 24.96
CA LEU A 22 -6.73 27.97 25.42
C LEU A 22 -5.90 26.96 24.59
N PRO A 23 -5.25 25.96 25.20
CA PRO A 23 -4.52 24.96 24.44
C PRO A 23 -5.54 24.13 23.62
N MET A 24 -5.50 24.26 22.29
CA MET A 24 -6.21 23.38 21.33
C MET A 24 -5.64 21.95 21.34
N ASN A 25 -5.22 21.43 22.50
CA ASN A 25 -4.50 20.17 22.62
C ASN A 25 -5.43 18.95 22.75
N THR A 26 -6.73 19.15 22.97
CA THR A 26 -7.70 18.04 23.05
C THR A 26 -8.27 17.66 21.69
N PHE A 27 -8.54 18.63 20.81
CA PHE A 27 -9.10 18.38 19.47
C PHE A 27 -8.07 17.78 18.50
N ALA A 28 -6.78 18.09 18.66
CA ALA A 28 -5.72 17.47 17.87
C ALA A 28 -5.49 16.01 18.29
N ALA A 29 -5.53 15.70 19.59
CA ALA A 29 -5.37 14.34 20.09
C ALA A 29 -6.54 13.42 19.68
N GLU A 30 -7.77 13.95 19.71
CA GLU A 30 -8.98 13.24 19.28
C GLU A 30 -8.96 12.97 17.77
N GLN A 31 -8.64 13.98 16.94
CA GLN A 31 -8.50 13.79 15.48
C GLN A 31 -7.33 12.88 15.11
N ILE A 32 -6.21 12.89 15.83
CA ILE A 32 -5.09 11.96 15.57
C ILE A 32 -5.50 10.53 15.93
N ASN A 33 -6.27 10.34 17.00
CA ASN A 33 -6.74 9.01 17.39
C ASN A 33 -7.83 8.49 16.45
N GLU A 34 -8.75 9.36 16.00
CA GLU A 34 -9.75 9.05 14.97
C GLU A 34 -9.09 8.77 13.61
N LEU A 35 -8.09 9.55 13.20
CA LEU A 35 -7.31 9.31 11.98
C LEU A 35 -6.54 7.99 12.06
N ARG A 36 -5.94 7.67 13.22
CA ARG A 36 -5.26 6.39 13.41
C ARG A 36 -6.24 5.21 13.40
N SER A 37 -7.39 5.36 14.06
CA SER A 37 -8.46 4.35 14.06
C SER A 37 -9.00 4.11 12.65
N THR A 38 -9.21 5.17 11.86
CA THR A 38 -9.68 5.04 10.48
C THR A 38 -8.60 4.48 9.54
N VAL A 39 -7.32 4.77 9.75
CA VAL A 39 -6.20 4.17 9.01
C VAL A 39 -6.05 2.68 9.35
N GLU A 40 -6.18 2.28 10.62
CA GLU A 40 -6.16 0.86 11.01
C GLU A 40 -7.40 0.10 10.49
N GLU A 41 -8.60 0.70 10.58
CA GLU A 41 -9.83 0.13 10.02
C GLU A 41 -9.80 0.05 8.49
N SER A 42 -9.12 0.99 7.80
CA SER A 42 -8.98 0.96 6.34
C SER A 42 -7.88 0.02 5.85
N ALA A 43 -6.82 -0.20 6.63
CA ALA A 43 -5.87 -1.28 6.40
C ALA A 43 -6.56 -2.65 6.54
N ASP A 44 -7.53 -2.77 7.46
CA ASP A 44 -8.35 -3.98 7.60
C ASP A 44 -9.36 -4.19 6.45
N LYS A 45 -9.71 -3.14 5.69
CA LYS A 45 -10.64 -3.20 4.54
C LYS A 45 -10.00 -3.70 3.24
N VAL A 46 -8.68 -3.88 3.18
CA VAL A 46 -8.02 -4.40 1.97
C VAL A 46 -8.27 -5.90 1.87
N ASP A 47 -8.90 -6.34 0.78
CA ASP A 47 -9.06 -7.77 0.49
C ASP A 47 -7.72 -8.38 0.08
N HIS A 48 -6.98 -8.83 1.08
CA HIS A 48 -5.69 -9.47 0.89
C HIS A 48 -5.78 -10.83 0.17
N ALA A 49 -6.93 -11.51 0.22
CA ALA A 49 -7.14 -12.73 -0.56
C ALA A 49 -7.25 -12.42 -2.05
N ALA A 50 -7.96 -11.34 -2.42
CA ALA A 50 -8.03 -10.87 -3.79
C ALA A 50 -6.67 -10.41 -4.32
N LEU A 51 -5.87 -9.69 -3.51
CA LEU A 51 -4.51 -9.30 -3.88
C LEU A 51 -3.59 -10.52 -4.08
N ALA A 52 -3.67 -11.52 -3.21
CA ALA A 52 -2.90 -12.74 -3.36
C ALA A 52 -3.19 -13.43 -4.70
N ARG A 53 -4.49 -13.62 -5.01
CA ARG A 53 -4.92 -14.20 -6.29
C ARG A 53 -4.45 -13.38 -7.49
N HIS A 54 -4.54 -12.05 -7.41
CA HIS A 54 -4.13 -11.17 -8.50
C HIS A 54 -2.64 -11.33 -8.84
N TYR A 55 -1.78 -11.44 -7.83
CA TYR A 55 -0.36 -11.67 -8.05
C TYR A 55 -0.06 -13.09 -8.54
N GLU A 56 -0.80 -14.11 -8.09
CA GLU A 56 -0.69 -15.46 -8.66
C GLU A 56 -1.08 -15.51 -10.14
N GLU A 57 -2.16 -14.83 -10.52
CA GLU A 57 -2.60 -14.74 -11.91
C GLU A 57 -1.54 -14.04 -12.77
N GLN A 58 -0.91 -12.97 -12.28
CA GLN A 58 0.22 -12.32 -12.97
C GLN A 58 1.43 -13.24 -13.12
N ALA A 59 1.79 -14.02 -12.09
CA ALA A 59 2.88 -14.98 -12.18
C ALA A 59 2.57 -16.06 -13.23
N ASN A 60 1.34 -16.57 -13.26
CA ASN A 60 0.89 -17.54 -14.26
C ASN A 60 0.93 -16.97 -15.69
N GLU A 61 0.55 -15.71 -15.88
CA GLU A 61 0.67 -15.03 -17.18
C GLU A 61 2.14 -14.96 -17.64
N MET A 62 3.08 -14.71 -16.72
CA MET A 62 4.50 -14.67 -17.03
C MET A 62 5.05 -16.05 -17.41
N TYR A 63 4.61 -17.12 -16.73
CA TYR A 63 4.94 -18.49 -17.12
C TYR A 63 4.39 -18.82 -18.51
N GLY A 64 3.15 -18.42 -18.84
CA GLY A 64 2.60 -18.56 -20.18
C GLY A 64 3.47 -17.87 -21.24
N LYS A 65 3.92 -16.64 -20.97
CA LYS A 65 4.83 -15.92 -21.88
C LYS A 65 6.19 -16.61 -22.02
N ILE A 66 6.70 -17.25 -20.97
CA ILE A 66 7.94 -18.04 -21.04
C ILE A 66 7.75 -19.23 -21.97
N GLU A 67 6.63 -19.95 -21.84
CA GLU A 67 6.30 -21.08 -22.72
C GLU A 67 6.20 -20.63 -24.19
N GLU A 68 5.55 -19.50 -24.46
CA GLU A 68 5.49 -18.92 -25.81
C GLU A 68 6.89 -18.63 -26.39
N GLN A 69 7.81 -18.05 -25.59
CA GLN A 69 9.18 -17.81 -26.04
C GLN A 69 9.93 -19.12 -26.33
N ILE A 70 9.71 -20.15 -25.51
CA ILE A 70 10.33 -21.47 -25.69
C ILE A 70 9.81 -22.15 -26.95
N GLU A 71 8.49 -22.15 -27.18
CA GLU A 71 7.88 -22.75 -28.37
C GLU A 71 8.29 -22.02 -29.65
N ALA A 72 8.33 -20.68 -29.64
CA ALA A 72 8.83 -19.89 -30.76
C ALA A 72 10.29 -20.21 -31.12
N LEU A 73 11.12 -20.56 -30.12
CA LEU A 73 12.48 -21.01 -30.37
C LEU A 73 12.57 -22.44 -30.94
N LYS A 74 11.63 -23.32 -30.57
CA LYS A 74 11.57 -24.71 -31.06
C LYS A 74 11.11 -24.79 -32.51
N GLU A 75 10.15 -23.95 -32.90
CA GLU A 75 9.59 -23.94 -34.25
C GLU A 75 10.62 -23.49 -35.32
N ARG A 76 11.59 -22.67 -34.93
CA ARG A 76 12.56 -22.12 -35.86
C ARG A 76 13.65 -23.13 -36.23
N SER A 77 14.01 -23.18 -37.52
CA SER A 77 15.06 -24.08 -38.00
C SER A 77 16.41 -23.81 -37.33
N ARG A 78 17.20 -24.86 -37.05
CA ARG A 78 18.52 -24.74 -36.43
C ARG A 78 19.48 -23.81 -37.20
N SER A 79 19.34 -23.77 -38.54
CA SER A 79 20.14 -22.89 -39.40
C SER A 79 19.82 -21.40 -39.22
N SER A 80 18.60 -21.07 -38.80
CA SER A 80 18.17 -19.68 -38.53
C SER A 80 18.90 -19.02 -37.36
N TYR A 81 19.63 -19.81 -36.58
CA TYR A 81 20.44 -19.34 -35.45
C TYR A 81 21.95 -19.35 -35.72
N LEU A 82 22.36 -19.58 -36.96
CA LEU A 82 23.77 -19.51 -37.35
C LEU A 82 24.19 -18.06 -37.61
N GLY A 83 25.48 -17.79 -37.41
CA GLY A 83 26.05 -16.45 -37.53
C GLY A 83 25.69 -15.51 -36.36
N LYS A 84 26.24 -14.30 -36.41
CA LYS A 84 26.14 -13.31 -35.32
C LYS A 84 24.69 -12.96 -34.97
N HIS A 85 23.86 -12.67 -35.98
CA HIS A 85 22.46 -12.32 -35.78
C HIS A 85 21.65 -13.44 -35.11
N GLY A 86 21.88 -14.69 -35.51
CA GLY A 86 21.22 -15.85 -34.90
C GLY A 86 21.61 -16.05 -33.43
N GLN A 87 22.88 -15.83 -33.08
CA GLN A 87 23.35 -15.86 -31.69
C GLN A 87 22.77 -14.72 -30.85
N ASP A 88 22.65 -13.51 -31.42
CA ASP A 88 22.07 -12.35 -30.74
C ASP A 88 20.59 -12.58 -30.41
N ILE A 89 19.82 -13.19 -31.33
CA ILE A 89 18.43 -13.59 -31.08
C ILE A 89 18.34 -14.56 -29.89
N LYS A 90 19.20 -15.59 -29.83
CA LYS A 90 19.21 -16.55 -28.71
C LYS A 90 19.50 -15.87 -27.38
N LYS A 91 20.48 -14.97 -27.34
CA LYS A 91 20.79 -14.20 -26.12
C LYS A 91 19.63 -13.33 -25.69
N HIS A 92 18.98 -12.66 -26.64
CA HIS A 92 17.86 -11.78 -26.35
C HIS A 92 16.65 -12.56 -25.79
N VAL A 93 16.31 -13.70 -26.39
CA VAL A 93 15.21 -14.54 -25.89
C VAL A 93 15.56 -15.13 -24.52
N LYS A 94 16.80 -15.59 -24.30
CA LYS A 94 17.25 -16.06 -22.99
C LYS A 94 17.12 -14.98 -21.92
N TYR A 95 17.51 -13.74 -22.25
CA TYR A 95 17.36 -12.60 -21.35
C TYR A 95 15.89 -12.31 -21.04
N LYS A 96 15.01 -12.32 -22.05
CA LYS A 96 13.56 -12.15 -21.84
C LYS A 96 12.96 -13.21 -20.92
N ILE A 97 13.32 -14.48 -21.12
CA ILE A 97 12.87 -15.58 -20.24
C ILE A 97 13.30 -15.30 -18.80
N TYR A 98 14.57 -14.95 -18.59
CA TYR A 98 15.10 -14.64 -17.27
C TYR A 98 14.35 -13.48 -16.58
N GLU A 99 14.04 -12.40 -17.29
CA GLU A 99 13.28 -11.28 -16.73
C GLU A 99 11.85 -11.67 -16.36
N LEU A 100 11.20 -12.52 -17.18
CA LEU A 100 9.87 -13.04 -16.89
C LEU A 100 9.89 -13.98 -15.68
N GLU A 101 10.91 -14.83 -15.54
CA GLU A 101 11.08 -15.72 -14.39
C GLU A 101 11.21 -14.89 -13.10
N LYS A 102 12.09 -13.88 -13.11
CA LYS A 102 12.28 -12.98 -11.97
C LYS A 102 10.99 -12.25 -11.60
N ALA A 103 10.26 -11.75 -12.59
CA ALA A 103 8.98 -11.07 -12.35
C ALA A 103 7.92 -12.05 -11.81
N ALA A 104 7.90 -13.31 -12.26
CA ALA A 104 6.98 -14.32 -11.75
C ALA A 104 7.28 -14.63 -10.28
N GLU A 105 8.56 -14.81 -9.93
CA GLU A 105 9.02 -15.00 -8.55
C GLU A 105 8.61 -13.82 -7.65
N GLU A 106 8.86 -12.58 -8.07
CA GLU A 106 8.46 -11.37 -7.33
C GLU A 106 6.94 -11.30 -7.09
N ASN A 107 6.13 -11.76 -8.05
CA ASN A 107 4.68 -11.81 -7.87
C ASN A 107 4.25 -12.94 -6.92
N LEU A 108 4.90 -14.11 -6.98
CA LEU A 108 4.64 -15.19 -6.02
C LEU A 108 5.01 -14.79 -4.59
N GLU A 109 6.09 -14.03 -4.40
CA GLU A 109 6.47 -13.48 -3.09
C GLU A 109 5.38 -12.52 -2.56
N LYS A 110 4.88 -11.61 -3.41
CA LYS A 110 3.77 -10.70 -3.04
C LYS A 110 2.48 -11.47 -2.76
N ALA A 111 2.18 -12.51 -3.53
CA ALA A 111 1.02 -13.36 -3.30
C ALA A 111 1.11 -14.06 -1.94
N ALA A 112 2.26 -14.63 -1.60
CA ALA A 112 2.51 -15.27 -0.32
C ALA A 112 2.39 -14.27 0.85
N TYR A 113 2.93 -13.06 0.68
CA TYR A 113 2.79 -11.98 1.66
C TYR A 113 1.32 -11.65 1.95
N HIS A 114 0.51 -11.44 0.91
CA HIS A 114 -0.90 -11.11 1.09
C HIS A 114 -1.72 -12.30 1.61
N ARG A 115 -1.39 -13.54 1.22
CA ARG A 115 -2.01 -14.74 1.78
C ARG A 115 -1.81 -14.83 3.30
N LYS A 116 -0.59 -14.57 3.77
CA LYS A 116 -0.27 -14.57 5.20
C LYS A 116 -1.10 -13.55 5.97
N ILE A 117 -1.30 -12.34 5.42
CA ILE A 117 -2.15 -11.33 6.05
C ILE A 117 -3.62 -11.76 6.05
N ALA A 118 -4.13 -12.31 4.95
CA ALA A 118 -5.51 -12.80 4.88
C ALA A 118 -5.78 -13.94 5.89
N GLU A 119 -4.80 -14.83 6.10
CA GLU A 119 -4.85 -15.86 7.14
C GLU A 119 -4.84 -15.26 8.54
N GLU A 120 -4.01 -14.25 8.80
CA GLU A 120 -3.97 -13.51 10.07
C GLU A 120 -5.31 -12.81 10.35
N GLN A 121 -5.91 -12.14 9.36
CA GLN A 121 -7.24 -11.52 9.47
C GLN A 121 -8.36 -12.53 9.69
N GLY A 122 -8.32 -13.69 9.02
CA GLY A 122 -9.28 -14.78 9.24
C GLY A 122 -9.13 -15.47 10.60
N LEU A 123 -7.97 -15.37 11.24
CA LEU A 123 -7.67 -15.92 12.56
C LEU A 123 -7.94 -14.93 13.70
N LEU A 124 -8.00 -13.62 13.44
CA LEU A 124 -8.44 -12.62 14.41
C LEU A 124 -9.92 -12.84 14.70
N PRO A 125 -10.30 -13.29 15.92
CA PRO A 125 -11.70 -13.42 16.24
C PRO A 125 -12.28 -12.00 16.27
N VAL A 126 -13.54 -11.88 15.86
CA VAL A 126 -14.39 -10.67 15.95
C VAL A 126 -14.54 -10.27 17.42
N PHE A 127 -13.46 -9.80 18.06
CA PHE A 127 -13.43 -9.36 19.44
C PHE A 127 -13.81 -7.89 19.59
N ALA A 128 -14.19 -7.23 18.50
CA ALA A 128 -14.74 -5.88 18.50
C ALA A 128 -16.28 -5.82 18.55
N GLU A 129 -16.97 -6.98 18.64
CA GLU A 129 -18.42 -7.02 18.89
C GLU A 129 -18.73 -7.61 20.28
N SER A 130 -18.36 -6.87 21.32
CA SER A 130 -18.92 -7.00 22.66
C SER A 130 -18.84 -5.59 23.27
N GLY A 131 -19.74 -4.67 22.91
CA GLY A 131 -21.13 -4.81 23.27
C GLY A 131 -21.25 -4.36 24.73
N ASP A 132 -21.38 -3.05 24.89
CA ASP A 132 -21.82 -2.39 26.12
C ASP A 132 -22.91 -3.22 26.82
N THR A 133 -22.62 -3.72 28.01
CA THR A 133 -23.67 -4.00 28.99
C THR A 133 -23.91 -2.74 29.79
N GLN A 134 -24.75 -1.85 29.26
CA GLN A 134 -25.66 -1.11 30.14
C GLN A 134 -26.76 -2.06 30.58
N SER A 135 -26.80 -2.42 31.87
CA SER A 135 -27.97 -2.24 32.74
C SER A 135 -27.68 -2.61 34.18
#